data_AF-A0A554IMB2-F1
#
_entry.id   AF-A0A554IMB2-F1
#
_cell.length_a   1.000
_cell.length_b   1.000
_cell.length_c   1.000
_cell.angle_alpha   90.00
_cell.angle_beta   90.00
_cell.angle_gamma   90.00
#
_symmetry.space_group_name_H-M   'P 1'
#
loop_
_entity.id
_entity.type
_entity.pdbx_description
1 polymer ?
#
loop_
_entity_poly.entity_id
_entity_poly.type
_entity_poly.pdbx_seq_one_letter_code
_entity_poly.pdbx_strand_id
1 'polypeptide(L)'
;MASRSEVEVSAKPLRSSPSWQLWRTKQGEAEQVMYHVYILASLKDPTRIYIGRTTDLHKQLQEHNSGQSQFTKSYTPWRFETYISFSKEHLAVAFERYLKAGSGHAFLKKRLLPTISETEKLNRIK
;
A
#
# COMPACT_ATOMS: atom_id res chain seq x y z
N MET A 1 7.13 29.05 55.70
CA MET A 1 7.47 28.36 54.44
C MET A 1 6.17 27.96 53.75
N ALA A 2 5.61 28.83 52.92
CA ALA A 2 4.44 28.52 52.10
C ALA A 2 4.91 28.40 50.65
N SER A 3 4.91 27.18 50.14
CA SER A 3 5.39 26.85 48.80
C SER A 3 4.34 27.28 47.78
N ARG A 4 4.73 28.19 46.89
CA ARG A 4 3.93 28.74 45.80
C ARG A 4 4.14 27.82 44.59
N SER A 5 3.25 26.85 44.36
CA SER A 5 3.30 26.02 43.16
C SER A 5 2.68 26.77 41.98
N GLU A 6 3.50 26.90 40.94
CA GLU A 6 3.21 27.52 39.66
C GLU A 6 2.04 26.89 38.92
N VAL A 7 1.37 27.77 38.21
CA VAL A 7 0.24 27.55 37.32
C VAL A 7 0.77 27.07 35.97
N GLU A 8 0.41 25.86 35.55
CA GLU A 8 0.55 25.42 34.15
C GLU A 8 -0.84 25.18 33.55
N VAL A 9 -1.44 26.25 33.02
CA VAL A 9 -2.67 26.17 32.24
C VAL A 9 -2.33 25.64 30.85
N SER A 10 -2.48 24.33 30.66
CA SER A 10 -2.41 23.69 29.34
C SER A 10 -3.56 24.21 28.46
N ALA A 11 -3.21 25.06 27.50
CA ALA A 11 -4.13 25.74 26.61
C ALA A 11 -4.89 24.74 25.71
N LYS A 12 -6.21 24.64 25.90
CA LYS A 12 -7.12 23.99 24.95
C LYS A 12 -7.36 24.95 23.77
N PRO A 13 -7.15 24.54 22.51
CA PRO A 13 -7.48 25.40 21.38
C PRO A 13 -8.99 25.57 21.23
N LEU A 14 -9.46 26.81 21.27
CA LEU A 14 -10.84 27.23 20.99
C LEU A 14 -10.92 27.85 19.57
N ARG A 15 -11.12 27.03 18.53
CA ARG A 15 -11.88 27.41 17.31
C ARG A 15 -11.96 26.26 16.29
N SER A 16 -13.20 25.95 15.91
CA SER A 16 -13.61 25.15 14.75
C SER A 16 -12.81 23.87 14.47
N SER A 17 -13.05 22.84 15.30
CA SER A 17 -12.66 21.46 14.99
C SER A 17 -13.46 20.96 13.79
N PRO A 18 -12.82 20.53 12.68
CA PRO A 18 -13.54 19.99 11.52
C PRO A 18 -14.25 18.68 11.89
N SER A 19 -15.53 18.54 11.52
CA SER A 19 -16.38 17.40 11.94
C SER A 19 -15.89 16.03 11.45
N TRP A 20 -14.89 15.97 10.57
CA TRP A 20 -14.23 14.72 10.14
C TRP A 20 -13.22 14.16 11.17
N GLN A 21 -12.97 14.85 12.30
CA GLN A 21 -12.12 14.37 13.39
C GLN A 21 -12.88 13.71 14.56
N LEU A 22 -14.21 13.66 14.53
CA LEU A 22 -15.06 13.22 15.66
C LEU A 22 -15.75 11.85 15.49
N TRP A 23 -15.47 11.08 14.44
CA TRP A 23 -15.94 9.68 14.35
C TRP A 23 -15.03 8.69 15.09
N ARG A 24 -13.90 9.16 15.63
CA ARG A 24 -12.97 8.34 16.38
C ARG A 24 -13.33 8.34 17.86
N THR A 25 -14.33 7.56 18.24
CA THR A 25 -14.41 6.74 19.47
C THR A 25 -15.86 6.38 19.83
N LYS A 26 -16.24 5.12 19.62
CA LYS A 26 -16.75 4.21 20.69
C LYS A 26 -17.21 2.87 20.09
N GLN A 27 -16.89 1.81 20.85
CA GLN A 27 -17.24 0.39 20.70
C GLN A 27 -16.22 -0.43 19.90
N GLY A 28 -15.89 -1.60 20.45
CA GLY A 28 -14.89 -2.53 19.93
C GLY A 28 -15.27 -3.07 18.56
N GLU A 29 -14.95 -2.29 17.52
CA GLU A 29 -14.92 -2.77 16.15
C GLU A 29 -13.75 -3.73 16.03
N ALA A 30 -14.05 -5.01 15.81
CA ALA A 30 -13.08 -5.91 15.21
C ALA A 30 -12.54 -5.19 13.96
N GLU A 31 -11.26 -4.81 13.97
CA GLU A 31 -10.60 -4.24 12.79
C GLU A 31 -10.93 -5.15 11.61
N GLN A 32 -11.74 -4.63 10.68
CA GLN A 32 -12.07 -5.39 9.48
C GLN A 32 -10.77 -5.55 8.71
N VAL A 33 -10.24 -6.78 8.71
CA VAL A 33 -9.01 -7.10 8.00
C VAL A 33 -9.26 -6.87 6.51
N MET A 34 -8.56 -5.90 5.93
CA MET A 34 -8.61 -5.61 4.51
C MET A 34 -7.60 -6.49 3.77
N TYR A 35 -7.99 -6.97 2.59
CA TYR A 35 -7.16 -7.82 1.75
C TYR A 35 -6.77 -7.07 0.49
N HIS A 36 -5.48 -6.97 0.22
CA HIS A 36 -4.95 -6.22 -0.90
C HIS A 36 -4.34 -7.17 -1.91
N VAL A 37 -4.75 -7.07 -3.17
CA VAL A 37 -4.03 -7.66 -4.30
C VAL A 37 -3.15 -6.58 -4.88
N TYR A 38 -1.85 -6.85 -5.01
CA TYR A 38 -0.87 -5.87 -5.41
C TYR A 38 -0.05 -6.33 -6.61
N ILE A 39 0.43 -5.33 -7.36
CA ILE A 39 1.26 -5.47 -8.54
C ILE A 39 2.53 -4.67 -8.29
N LEU A 40 3.68 -5.36 -8.26
CA LEU A 40 5.00 -4.74 -8.21
C LEU A 40 5.64 -4.81 -9.58
N ALA A 41 6.40 -3.78 -9.94
CA ALA A 41 7.32 -3.80 -11.06
C ALA A 41 8.74 -3.58 -10.56
N SER A 42 9.71 -4.26 -11.19
CA SER A 42 11.11 -3.98 -10.95
C SER A 42 11.50 -2.63 -11.56
N LEU A 43 12.24 -1.83 -10.81
CA LEU A 43 12.83 -0.60 -11.32
C LEU A 43 14.01 -0.85 -12.27
N LYS A 44 14.66 -2.02 -12.18
CA LYS A 44 15.73 -2.42 -13.09
C LYS A 44 15.19 -2.91 -14.43
N ASP A 45 14.10 -3.67 -14.37
CA ASP A 45 13.46 -4.24 -15.54
C ASP A 45 11.93 -4.13 -15.40
N PRO A 46 11.31 -3.06 -15.93
CA PRO A 46 9.86 -2.85 -15.83
C PRO A 46 9.02 -3.97 -16.47
N THR A 47 9.62 -4.86 -17.27
CA THR A 47 8.91 -6.03 -17.81
C THR A 47 8.70 -7.12 -16.76
N ARG A 48 9.47 -7.10 -15.67
CA ARG A 48 9.36 -8.02 -14.54
C ARG A 48 8.30 -7.51 -13.58
N ILE A 49 7.18 -8.23 -13.56
CA ILE A 49 6.03 -7.93 -12.71
C ILE A 49 5.85 -9.05 -11.70
N TYR A 50 5.51 -8.67 -10.47
CA TYR A 50 5.11 -9.59 -9.42
C TYR A 50 3.67 -9.29 -9.00
N ILE A 51 2.87 -10.35 -8.87
CA ILE A 51 1.47 -10.27 -8.44
C ILE A 51 1.34 -11.08 -7.16
N GLY A 52 0.85 -10.44 -6.10
CA GLY A 52 0.61 -11.11 -4.83
C GLY A 52 -0.59 -10.53 -4.10
N ARG A 53 -0.86 -11.09 -2.93
CA ARG A 53 -1.85 -10.57 -1.99
C ARG A 53 -1.27 -10.44 -0.60
N THR A 54 -1.74 -9.47 0.18
CA THR A 54 -1.33 -9.21 1.56
C THR A 54 -2.42 -8.45 2.30
N THR A 55 -2.38 -8.47 3.62
CA THR A 55 -3.16 -7.56 4.47
C THR A 55 -2.36 -6.31 4.85
N ASP A 56 -1.04 -6.32 4.62
CA ASP A 56 -0.13 -5.19 4.87
C ASP A 56 0.80 -4.98 3.66
N LEU A 57 0.54 -3.92 2.89
CA LEU A 57 1.32 -3.55 1.71
C LEU A 57 2.72 -3.02 2.07
N HIS A 58 2.85 -2.33 3.20
CA HIS A 58 4.12 -1.69 3.58
C HIS A 58 5.14 -2.75 3.96
N LYS A 59 4.75 -3.65 4.87
CA LYS A 59 5.56 -4.79 5.28
C LYS A 59 5.99 -5.62 4.07
N GLN A 60 5.06 -5.89 3.16
CA GLN A 60 5.33 -6.71 1.99
C GLN A 60 6.36 -6.07 1.04
N LEU A 61 6.29 -4.75 0.80
CA LEU A 61 7.26 -4.06 -0.05
C LEU A 61 8.66 -4.06 0.59
N GLN A 62 8.73 -3.85 1.90
CA GLN A 62 10.00 -3.93 2.64
C GLN A 62 10.61 -5.32 2.55
N GLU A 63 9.82 -6.38 2.72
CA GLU A 63 10.27 -7.76 2.57
C GLU A 63 10.84 -8.02 1.16
N HIS A 64 10.13 -7.62 0.10
CA HIS A 64 10.62 -7.78 -1.28
C HIS A 64 11.91 -6.99 -1.55
N ASN A 65 12.02 -5.78 -1.00
CA ASN A 65 13.20 -4.93 -1.18
C ASN A 65 14.37 -5.30 -0.26
N SER A 66 14.14 -6.05 0.82
CA SER A 66 15.19 -6.57 1.71
C SER A 66 16.07 -7.63 1.04
N GLY A 67 15.64 -8.17 -0.11
CA GLY A 67 16.42 -9.12 -0.89
C GLY A 67 16.56 -10.50 -0.24
N GLN A 68 15.71 -10.84 0.72
CA GLN A 68 15.72 -12.13 1.42
C GLN A 68 15.16 -13.29 0.59
N SER A 69 14.39 -13.01 -0.47
CA SER A 69 13.91 -14.04 -1.39
C SER A 69 14.86 -14.22 -2.57
N GLN A 70 15.35 -15.45 -2.76
CA GLN A 70 16.29 -15.81 -3.83
C GLN A 70 15.79 -15.42 -5.23
N PHE A 71 14.47 -15.44 -5.46
CA PHE A 71 13.89 -15.13 -6.77
C PHE A 71 13.64 -13.63 -6.99
N THR A 72 13.35 -12.87 -5.93
CA THR A 72 13.04 -11.43 -6.07
C THR A 72 14.26 -10.54 -5.87
N LYS A 73 15.35 -11.06 -5.27
CA LYS A 73 16.61 -10.33 -5.03
C LYS A 73 17.28 -9.83 -6.31
N SER A 74 17.26 -10.61 -7.38
CA SER A 74 17.94 -10.26 -8.64
C SER A 74 17.34 -9.03 -9.33
N TYR A 75 16.08 -8.69 -9.00
CA TYR A 75 15.31 -7.64 -9.65
C TYR A 75 14.92 -6.51 -8.69
N THR A 76 15.48 -6.45 -7.48
CA THR A 76 15.35 -5.28 -6.60
C THR A 76 16.06 -4.06 -7.21
N PRO A 77 15.59 -2.83 -6.99
CA PRO A 77 14.44 -2.46 -6.16
C PRO A 77 13.10 -2.61 -6.89
N TRP A 78 12.07 -2.99 -6.14
CA TRP A 78 10.67 -3.09 -6.57
C TRP A 78 9.88 -1.83 -6.19
N ARG A 79 8.91 -1.46 -7.02
CA ARG A 79 7.91 -0.43 -6.73
C ARG A 79 6.50 -0.95 -6.91
N PHE A 80 5.53 -0.37 -6.19
CA PHE A 80 4.12 -0.59 -6.47
C PHE A 80 3.70 0.15 -7.73
N GLU A 81 3.01 -0.54 -8.64
CA GLU A 81 2.32 0.07 -9.78
C GLU A 81 0.84 0.24 -9.47
N THR A 82 0.20 -0.78 -8.91
CA THR A 82 -1.23 -0.77 -8.57
C THR A 82 -1.51 -1.75 -7.43
N TYR A 83 -2.49 -1.42 -6.59
CA TYR A 83 -3.09 -2.34 -5.65
C TYR A 83 -4.61 -2.13 -5.60
N ILE A 84 -5.34 -3.21 -5.31
CA ILE A 84 -6.79 -3.20 -5.18
C ILE A 84 -7.14 -3.84 -3.84
N SER A 85 -7.97 -3.13 -3.08
CA SER A 85 -8.38 -3.51 -1.73
C SER A 85 -9.77 -4.15 -1.73
N PHE A 86 -9.90 -5.26 -1.03
CA PHE A 86 -11.14 -6.02 -0.87
C PHE A 86 -11.46 -6.16 0.62
N SER A 87 -12.73 -6.03 0.98
CA SER A 87 -13.22 -6.32 2.33
C SER A 87 -13.36 -7.81 2.61
N LYS A 88 -13.39 -8.65 1.57
CA LYS A 88 -13.56 -10.11 1.68
C LYS A 88 -12.36 -10.83 1.06
N GLU A 89 -11.76 -11.75 1.82
CA GLU A 89 -10.57 -12.49 1.39
C GLU A 89 -10.80 -13.26 0.09
N HIS A 90 -11.91 -14.00 -0.02
CA HIS A 90 -12.17 -14.85 -1.19
C HIS A 90 -12.24 -14.06 -2.50
N LEU A 91 -12.67 -12.80 -2.47
CA LEU A 91 -12.67 -11.92 -3.64
C LEU A 91 -11.24 -11.54 -4.03
N ALA A 92 -10.39 -11.21 -3.05
CA ALA A 92 -8.97 -10.96 -3.29
C ALA A 92 -8.27 -12.20 -3.86
N VAL A 93 -8.55 -13.39 -3.32
CA VAL A 93 -8.00 -14.66 -3.82
C VAL A 93 -8.44 -14.94 -5.26
N ALA A 94 -9.74 -14.80 -5.55
CA ALA A 94 -10.27 -15.02 -6.89
C ALA A 94 -9.67 -14.02 -7.89
N PHE A 95 -9.52 -12.77 -7.50
CA PHE A 95 -8.95 -11.72 -8.34
C PHE A 95 -7.45 -11.93 -8.59
N GLU A 96 -6.67 -12.28 -7.56
CA GLU A 96 -5.26 -12.63 -7.72
C GLU A 96 -5.08 -13.81 -8.70
N ARG A 97 -5.88 -14.87 -8.54
CA ARG A 97 -5.87 -16.02 -9.44
C ARG A 97 -6.23 -15.64 -10.87
N TYR A 98 -7.23 -14.77 -11.03
CA TYR A 98 -7.59 -14.24 -12.34
C TYR A 98 -6.43 -13.48 -12.97
N LEU A 99 -5.79 -12.54 -12.26
CA LEU A 99 -4.66 -11.77 -12.78
C LEU A 99 -3.47 -12.65 -13.19
N LYS A 100 -3.27 -13.79 -12.52
CA LYS A 100 -2.24 -14.79 -12.85
C LYS A 100 -2.64 -15.74 -13.99
N ALA A 101 -3.89 -15.69 -14.47
CA ALA A 101 -4.38 -16.49 -15.58
C ALA A 101 -4.29 -15.72 -16.91
N GLY A 102 -4.29 -16.43 -18.05
CA GLY A 102 -4.00 -15.87 -19.37
C GLY A 102 -4.73 -14.56 -19.72
N SER A 103 -6.07 -14.55 -19.65
CA SER A 103 -6.86 -13.35 -19.95
C SER A 103 -6.69 -12.23 -18.92
N GLY A 104 -6.52 -12.58 -17.64
CA GLY A 104 -6.21 -11.60 -16.59
C GLY A 104 -4.82 -10.98 -16.74
N HIS A 105 -3.84 -11.75 -17.23
CA HIS A 105 -2.53 -11.22 -17.58
C HIS A 105 -2.61 -10.20 -18.72
N ALA A 106 -3.43 -10.46 -19.74
CA ALA A 106 -3.67 -9.50 -20.82
C ALA A 106 -4.38 -8.24 -20.31
N PHE A 107 -5.37 -8.40 -19.43
CA PHE A 107 -6.05 -7.28 -18.77
C PHE A 107 -5.07 -6.42 -17.95
N LEU A 108 -4.25 -7.06 -17.12
CA LEU A 108 -3.25 -6.41 -16.27
C LEU A 108 -2.29 -5.54 -17.10
N LYS A 109 -1.73 -6.11 -18.18
CA LYS A 109 -0.80 -5.37 -19.07
C LYS A 109 -1.46 -4.19 -19.77
N LYS A 110 -2.74 -4.29 -20.08
CA LYS A 110 -3.47 -3.24 -20.83
C LYS A 110 -4.03 -2.14 -19.93
N ARG A 111 -4.30 -2.43 -18.66
CA ARG A 111 -5.11 -1.55 -17.79
C ARG A 111 -4.45 -1.15 -16.48
N LEU A 112 -3.54 -1.96 -15.94
CA LEU A 112 -3.00 -1.77 -14.59
C LEU A 112 -1.48 -1.56 -14.58
N LEU A 113 -0.83 -1.55 -15.75
CA LEU A 113 0.58 -1.25 -15.88
C LEU A 113 0.77 0.00 -16.75
N PRO A 114 1.78 0.83 -16.44
CA PRO A 114 2.14 1.96 -17.28
C PRO A 114 2.63 1.46 -18.64
N THR A 115 2.32 2.22 -19.69
CA THR A 115 2.83 1.90 -21.03
C THR A 115 4.34 2.17 -21.07
N ILE A 116 5.11 1.42 -21.87
CA ILE A 116 6.58 1.54 -21.96
C ILE A 116 7.00 3.01 -22.20
N SER A 117 6.26 3.75 -23.03
CA SER A 117 6.50 5.17 -23.30
C SER A 117 6.36 6.09 -22.08
N GLU A 118 5.52 5.73 -21.10
CA GLU A 118 5.37 6.47 -19.83
C GLU A 118 6.52 6.12 -18.89
N THR A 119 6.96 4.85 -18.88
CA THR A 119 8.09 4.42 -18.05
C THR A 119 9.42 5.04 -18.47
N GLU A 120 9.66 5.22 -19.77
CA GLU A 120 10.86 5.89 -20.28
C GLU A 120 10.90 7.38 -19.92
N LYS A 121 9.75 8.06 -19.95
CA LYS A 121 9.63 9.46 -19.52
C LYS A 121 9.92 9.63 -18.04
N LEU A 122 9.39 8.75 -17.18
CA LEU A 122 9.64 8.78 -15.74
C LEU A 122 11.11 8.55 -15.39
N ASN A 123 11.80 7.70 -16.14
CA ASN A 123 13.23 7.44 -15.93
C ASN A 123 14.14 8.59 -16.40
N ARG A 124 13.68 9.50 -17.26
CA ARG A 124 14.45 10.68 -17.71
C ARG A 124 14.34 11.90 -16.79
N ILE A 125 13.42 11.90 -15.82
CA ILE A 125 13.18 13.01 -14.88
C ILE A 125 13.98 12.81 -13.57
N LYS A 126 14.61 11.65 -13.40
CA LYS A 126 15.56 11.36 -12.31
C LYS A 126 16.98 11.57 -12.80
#